data_AF-A0A0N4UQ52-F1
#
_entry.id   AF-A0A0N4UQ52-F1
#
_cell.length_a   1.000
_cell.length_b   1.000
_cell.length_c   1.000
_cell.angle_alpha   90.00
_cell.angle_beta   90.00
_cell.angle_gamma   90.00
#
_symmetry.space_group_name_H-M   'P 1'
#
loop_
_entity.id
_entity.type
_entity.pdbx_description
1 polymer ?
#
loop_
_entity_poly.entity_id
_entity_poly.type
_entity_poly.pdbx_seq_one_letter_code
_entity_poly.pdbx_strand_id
1 'polypeptide(L)'
;MLILVLISLIIIAAEEESSSDNESPAAVENNNIDEGVKKNEGPIPQEEVIFTIAPKPSDTGNATENCQKHRDKVPCLCAMFNTSCSLPRIKELCPKTCLCNKVLNAVPMQIPTEGACEDRRSDCEELAAKNCCNKATMEARMKELCPKSCGSCT
;
A
#
# COMPACT_ATOMS: atom_id res chain seq x y z
N MET A 1 -42.49 41.40 17.64
CA MET A 1 -41.01 41.48 17.66
C MET A 1 -40.34 40.12 17.63
N LEU A 2 -40.77 39.12 18.42
CA LEU A 2 -40.17 37.77 18.44
C LEU A 2 -40.17 37.05 17.07
N ILE A 3 -41.23 37.22 16.27
CA ILE A 3 -41.36 36.58 14.95
C ILE A 3 -40.32 37.09 13.95
N LEU A 4 -39.95 38.37 14.01
CA LEU A 4 -38.95 38.95 13.10
C LEU A 4 -37.54 38.39 13.38
N VAL A 5 -37.22 38.12 14.66
CA VAL A 5 -35.91 37.56 15.05
C VAL A 5 -35.75 36.11 14.54
N LEU A 6 -36.83 35.32 14.54
CA LEU A 6 -36.79 33.95 14.03
C LEU A 6 -36.60 33.90 12.52
N ILE A 7 -37.21 34.81 11.76
CA ILE A 7 -37.03 34.86 10.29
C ILE A 7 -35.58 35.18 9.94
N SER A 8 -34.93 36.12 10.65
CA SER A 8 -33.52 36.44 10.42
C SER A 8 -32.57 35.28 10.72
N LEU A 9 -32.87 34.43 11.70
CA LEU A 9 -32.07 33.24 12.00
C LEU A 9 -32.17 32.16 10.92
N ILE A 10 -33.30 32.04 10.23
CA ILE A 10 -33.48 31.03 9.17
C ILE A 10 -32.68 31.39 7.91
N ILE A 11 -32.55 32.68 7.59
CA ILE A 11 -31.82 33.11 6.37
C ILE A 11 -30.33 32.72 6.44
N ILE A 12 -29.71 32.74 7.62
CA ILE A 12 -28.27 32.44 7.78
C ILE A 12 -27.96 30.95 7.52
N ALA A 13 -28.94 30.05 7.64
CA ALA A 13 -28.69 28.61 7.52
C ALA A 13 -28.70 28.07 6.07
N ALA A 14 -28.99 28.90 5.06
CA ALA A 14 -29.29 28.42 3.70
C ALA A 14 -28.21 28.73 2.64
N GLU A 15 -27.07 29.32 3.00
CA GLU A 15 -26.08 29.81 2.03
C GLU A 15 -24.74 29.07 2.11
N GLU A 16 -24.67 27.73 2.15
CA GLU A 16 -23.45 27.00 1.71
C GLU A 16 -23.82 25.69 1.00
N GLU A 17 -24.78 25.75 0.07
CA GLU A 17 -24.89 24.80 -1.03
C GLU A 17 -24.62 25.57 -2.34
N SER A 18 -23.37 25.58 -2.79
CA SER A 18 -23.04 25.97 -4.16
C SER A 18 -21.78 25.21 -4.59
N SER A 19 -21.98 24.19 -5.42
CA SER A 19 -21.84 24.29 -6.88
C SER A 19 -20.39 24.24 -7.32
N SER A 20 -19.98 23.14 -7.93
CA SER A 20 -19.14 23.14 -9.13
C SER A 20 -19.16 21.76 -9.78
N ASP A 21 -20.27 21.49 -10.46
CA ASP A 21 -20.25 20.63 -11.63
C ASP A 21 -19.42 21.34 -12.71
N ASN A 22 -18.34 20.71 -13.19
CA ASN A 22 -17.70 21.08 -14.44
C ASN A 22 -17.28 19.81 -15.20
N GLU A 23 -18.17 19.48 -16.10
CA GLU A 23 -18.10 18.63 -17.28
C GLU A 23 -16.94 19.04 -18.22
N SER A 24 -16.13 18.09 -18.71
CA SER A 24 -15.88 17.95 -20.16
C SER A 24 -14.95 16.79 -20.56
N PRO A 25 -15.11 16.22 -21.78
CA PRO A 25 -14.37 15.08 -22.30
C PRO A 25 -13.23 15.48 -23.26
N ALA A 26 -12.24 14.60 -23.44
CA ALA A 26 -11.47 14.55 -24.67
C ALA A 26 -10.91 13.14 -24.91
N ALA A 27 -11.40 12.54 -25.99
CA ALA A 27 -10.87 11.33 -26.59
C ALA A 27 -9.40 11.49 -26.99
N VAL A 28 -8.59 10.48 -26.72
CA VAL A 28 -7.43 10.14 -27.56
C VAL A 28 -7.45 8.63 -27.79
N GLU A 29 -8.03 8.27 -28.92
CA GLU A 29 -7.75 7.07 -29.68
C GLU A 29 -6.29 7.11 -30.14
N ASN A 30 -5.50 6.04 -29.94
CA ASN A 30 -4.46 5.62 -30.88
C ASN A 30 -3.78 4.30 -30.48
N ASN A 31 -4.25 3.22 -31.12
CA ASN A 31 -3.50 2.25 -31.91
C ASN A 31 -2.29 1.50 -31.32
N ASN A 32 -2.56 0.23 -31.05
CA ASN A 32 -1.69 -0.95 -31.16
C ASN A 32 -0.47 -0.79 -32.08
N ILE A 33 0.71 -1.11 -31.57
CA ILE A 33 1.75 -1.83 -32.31
C ILE A 33 2.33 -2.90 -31.38
N ASP A 34 1.82 -4.11 -31.57
CA ASP A 34 2.37 -5.39 -31.16
C ASP A 34 3.38 -5.88 -32.22
N GLU A 35 4.13 -6.92 -31.87
CA GLU A 35 5.03 -7.74 -32.69
C GLU A 35 6.51 -7.31 -32.75
N GLY A 36 7.39 -8.20 -32.27
CA GLY A 36 8.82 -8.04 -32.56
C GLY A 36 9.82 -8.93 -31.84
N VAL A 37 9.47 -10.17 -31.53
CA VAL A 37 10.37 -11.22 -31.03
C VAL A 37 11.66 -11.31 -31.89
N LYS A 38 12.83 -11.08 -31.28
CA LYS A 38 14.12 -11.58 -31.79
C LYS A 38 14.74 -12.57 -30.80
N LYS A 39 14.46 -13.85 -31.09
CA LYS A 39 15.31 -15.05 -30.97
C LYS A 39 16.74 -14.73 -31.44
N ASN A 40 17.82 -15.44 -31.11
CA ASN A 40 18.20 -16.51 -30.19
C ASN A 40 19.71 -16.75 -30.47
N GLU A 41 20.35 -17.54 -29.60
CA GLU A 41 21.48 -18.43 -29.92
C GLU A 41 22.90 -17.82 -30.04
N GLY A 42 23.64 -17.98 -28.95
CA GLY A 42 25.10 -18.05 -28.92
C GLY A 42 25.53 -18.91 -27.71
N PRO A 43 26.19 -20.07 -27.89
CA PRO A 43 26.29 -21.09 -26.85
C PRO A 43 27.70 -21.21 -26.22
N ILE A 44 27.77 -21.99 -25.12
CA ILE A 44 28.95 -22.74 -24.58
C ILE A 44 29.82 -21.97 -23.54
N PRO A 45 30.39 -22.61 -22.49
CA PRO A 45 30.03 -23.83 -21.76
C PRO A 45 29.84 -23.58 -20.27
N GLN A 46 29.29 -24.60 -19.62
CA GLN A 46 29.01 -24.69 -18.21
C GLN A 46 30.31 -24.99 -17.46
N GLU A 47 30.76 -24.07 -16.63
CA GLU A 47 31.66 -24.41 -15.52
C GLU A 47 30.78 -24.44 -14.25
N GLU A 48 30.09 -25.57 -14.07
CA GLU A 48 29.40 -25.87 -12.82
C GLU A 48 30.44 -26.14 -11.74
N VAL A 49 30.97 -25.07 -11.14
CA VAL A 49 31.68 -25.18 -9.87
C VAL A 49 30.62 -25.38 -8.78
N ILE A 50 30.20 -26.63 -8.62
CA ILE A 50 29.46 -27.10 -7.46
C ILE A 50 30.42 -27.06 -6.28
N PHE A 51 30.56 -25.91 -5.65
CA PHE A 51 30.98 -25.85 -4.26
C PHE A 51 29.76 -25.52 -3.42
N THR A 52 29.09 -26.60 -3.03
CA THR A 52 28.13 -26.64 -1.94
C THR A 52 28.83 -26.12 -0.69
N ILE A 53 28.80 -24.81 -0.50
CA ILE A 53 29.04 -24.24 0.82
C ILE A 53 27.82 -24.67 1.61
N ALA A 54 27.96 -25.79 2.32
CA ALA A 54 27.02 -26.21 3.35
C ALA A 54 26.69 -24.96 4.15
N PRO A 55 25.43 -24.49 4.18
CA PRO A 55 25.08 -23.37 5.02
C PRO A 55 25.52 -23.78 6.41
N LYS A 56 26.47 -23.03 6.98
CA LYS A 56 26.85 -23.18 8.37
C LYS A 56 25.53 -23.21 9.15
N PRO A 57 25.36 -24.12 10.11
CA PRO A 57 24.23 -24.06 11.04
C PRO A 57 24.42 -22.79 11.88
N SER A 58 24.09 -21.65 11.28
CA SER A 58 23.90 -20.38 11.95
C SER A 58 22.65 -20.57 12.75
N ASP A 59 22.83 -20.97 14.00
CA ASP A 59 21.86 -20.90 15.08
C ASP A 59 20.42 -20.92 14.60
N THR A 60 19.93 -22.11 14.23
CA THR A 60 18.51 -22.45 14.21
C THR A 60 17.91 -22.42 15.62
N GLY A 61 18.43 -21.55 16.50
CA GLY A 61 17.71 -21.00 17.63
C GLY A 61 16.51 -20.24 17.09
N ASN A 62 15.47 -21.01 16.77
CA ASN A 62 14.08 -20.65 16.66
C ASN A 62 13.86 -19.16 16.34
N ALA A 63 14.15 -18.73 15.11
CA ALA A 63 13.81 -17.37 14.67
C ALA A 63 12.33 -17.05 14.96
N THR A 64 11.48 -18.08 14.92
CA THR A 64 10.07 -18.06 15.35
C THR A 64 9.84 -17.76 16.84
N GLU A 65 10.70 -18.19 17.77
CA GLU A 65 10.58 -17.84 19.20
C GLU A 65 10.89 -16.38 19.45
N ASN A 66 11.95 -15.88 18.82
CA ASN A 66 12.36 -14.50 19.04
C ASN A 66 11.32 -13.54 18.43
N CYS A 67 10.66 -13.97 17.36
CA CYS A 67 9.61 -13.22 16.71
C CYS A 67 8.42 -12.83 17.60
N GLN A 68 8.08 -13.65 18.58
CA GLN A 68 6.96 -13.36 19.47
C GLN A 68 7.32 -12.30 20.54
N LYS A 69 8.61 -12.15 20.85
CA LYS A 69 9.10 -11.21 21.87
C LYS A 69 9.13 -9.77 21.38
N HIS A 70 9.25 -9.56 20.07
CA HIS A 70 9.28 -8.22 19.49
C HIS A 70 7.88 -7.70 19.15
N ARG A 71 7.69 -6.40 19.30
CA ARG A 71 6.53 -5.67 18.78
C ARG A 71 7.00 -4.49 17.94
N ASP A 72 6.28 -4.24 16.85
CA ASP A 72 6.50 -3.06 16.04
C ASP A 72 5.95 -1.83 16.76
N LYS A 73 6.73 -0.76 16.81
CA LYS A 73 6.32 0.51 17.44
C LYS A 73 5.20 1.18 16.65
N VAL A 74 5.20 0.99 15.33
CA VAL A 74 4.24 1.61 14.41
C VAL A 74 3.72 0.56 13.41
N PRO A 75 2.81 -0.34 13.80
CA PRO A 75 2.46 -1.53 13.03
C PRO A 75 2.02 -1.26 11.58
N CYS A 76 1.26 -0.18 11.34
CA CYS A 76 0.81 0.20 10.01
C CYS A 76 1.96 0.62 9.10
N LEU A 77 2.87 1.44 9.63
CA LEU A 77 4.07 1.85 8.90
C LEU A 77 4.96 0.63 8.61
N CYS A 78 5.10 -0.26 9.59
CA CYS A 78 5.91 -1.46 9.44
C CYS A 78 5.36 -2.41 8.38
N ALA A 79 4.04 -2.62 8.34
CA ALA A 79 3.41 -3.40 7.27
C ALA A 79 3.63 -2.76 5.89
N MET A 80 3.56 -1.42 5.80
CA MET A 80 3.76 -0.72 4.54
C MET A 80 5.20 -0.76 4.01
N PHE A 81 6.19 -0.68 4.92
CA PHE A 81 7.63 -0.62 4.63
C PHE A 81 8.38 -1.91 4.96
N ASN A 82 7.70 -3.06 4.97
CA ASN A 82 8.31 -4.35 5.27
C ASN A 82 9.45 -4.76 4.31
N THR A 83 9.47 -4.21 3.09
CA THR A 83 10.55 -4.36 2.10
C THR A 83 11.75 -3.45 2.36
N SER A 84 11.58 -2.43 3.20
CA SER A 84 12.60 -1.43 3.51
C SER A 84 13.37 -1.76 4.80
N CYS A 85 13.40 -3.02 5.21
CA CYS A 85 14.07 -3.47 6.44
C CYS A 85 15.60 -3.36 6.41
N SER A 86 16.19 -3.06 5.26
CA SER A 86 17.61 -2.66 5.15
C SER A 86 17.87 -1.26 5.72
N LEU A 87 16.85 -0.41 5.82
CA LEU A 87 17.00 0.94 6.37
C LEU A 87 17.08 0.88 7.91
N PRO A 88 18.10 1.49 8.54
CA PRO A 88 18.29 1.42 9.99
C PRO A 88 17.08 1.90 10.80
N ARG A 89 16.45 2.99 10.35
CA ARG A 89 15.25 3.55 11.00
C ARG A 89 14.07 2.59 10.95
N ILE A 90 13.86 1.90 9.83
CA ILE A 90 12.77 0.92 9.70
C ILE A 90 13.07 -0.30 10.58
N LYS A 91 14.32 -0.79 10.58
CA LYS A 91 14.72 -1.91 11.44
C LYS A 91 14.50 -1.62 12.94
N GLU A 92 14.70 -0.38 13.37
CA GLU A 92 14.49 0.03 14.76
C GLU A 92 13.01 0.24 15.12
N LEU A 93 12.20 0.78 14.19
CA LEU A 93 10.76 0.98 14.38
C LEU A 93 9.97 -0.33 14.27
N CYS A 94 10.46 -1.23 13.43
CA CYS A 94 9.78 -2.42 12.97
C CYS A 94 10.58 -3.70 13.25
N PRO A 95 11.09 -3.92 14.49
CA PRO A 95 11.94 -5.05 14.77
C PRO A 95 11.21 -6.37 14.53
N LYS A 96 9.92 -6.45 14.86
CA LYS A 96 9.14 -7.68 14.64
C LYS A 96 8.93 -7.89 13.15
N THR A 97 8.41 -6.89 12.43
CA THR A 97 8.19 -7.03 11.00
C THR A 97 9.50 -7.40 10.29
N CYS A 98 10.63 -6.76 10.60
CA CYS A 98 11.89 -7.03 9.92
C CYS A 98 12.57 -8.34 10.32
N LEU A 99 12.43 -8.80 11.58
CA LEU A 99 12.98 -10.10 12.01
C LEU A 99 12.11 -11.28 11.57
N CYS A 100 10.80 -11.05 11.48
CA CYS A 100 9.80 -12.10 11.30
C CYS A 100 9.17 -12.11 9.93
N ASN A 101 9.70 -11.30 9.01
CA ASN A 101 9.23 -11.31 7.63
C ASN A 101 9.58 -12.67 7.01
N LYS A 102 8.72 -13.67 7.20
CA LYS A 102 8.69 -14.87 6.38
C LYS A 102 8.07 -14.48 5.05
N VAL A 103 8.78 -13.65 4.27
CA VAL A 103 8.45 -13.31 2.90
C VAL A 103 6.95 -13.00 2.73
N LEU A 104 6.47 -11.92 3.38
CA LEU A 104 5.40 -11.16 2.74
C LEU A 104 6.04 -10.64 1.45
N ASN A 105 5.81 -11.39 0.37
CA ASN A 105 6.24 -11.09 -0.98
C ASN A 105 6.11 -9.59 -1.22
N ALA A 106 7.12 -8.97 -1.85
CA ALA A 106 7.09 -7.56 -2.20
C ALA A 106 5.68 -7.24 -2.73
N VAL A 107 4.91 -6.49 -1.95
CA VAL A 107 3.48 -6.30 -2.21
C VAL A 107 3.40 -5.55 -3.54
N PRO A 108 2.95 -6.19 -4.63
CA PRO A 108 2.92 -5.52 -5.91
C PRO A 108 1.92 -4.38 -5.79
N MET A 109 2.39 -3.17 -6.06
CA MET A 109 1.51 -2.03 -6.25
C MET A 109 0.86 -2.20 -7.62
N GLN A 110 -0.46 -2.31 -7.65
CA GLN A 110 -1.21 -2.42 -8.88
C GLN A 110 -1.43 -1.02 -9.46
N ILE A 111 -1.21 -0.89 -10.77
CA ILE A 111 -1.53 0.34 -11.49
C ILE A 111 -3.06 0.41 -11.57
N PRO A 112 -3.70 1.43 -11.00
CA PRO A 112 -5.15 1.54 -11.05
C PRO A 112 -5.64 1.70 -12.49
N THR A 113 -6.70 0.99 -12.83
CA THR A 113 -7.49 1.29 -14.02
C THR A 113 -8.25 2.60 -13.73
N GLU A 114 -8.08 3.63 -14.57
CA GLU A 114 -8.72 4.93 -14.35
C GLU A 114 -10.24 4.78 -14.13
N GLY A 115 -10.74 5.34 -13.03
CA GLY A 115 -12.16 5.37 -12.69
C GLY A 115 -12.67 4.22 -11.79
N ALA A 116 -11.91 3.14 -11.57
CA ALA A 116 -12.34 2.06 -10.70
C ALA A 116 -11.89 2.29 -9.24
N CYS A 117 -12.84 2.24 -8.29
CA CYS A 117 -12.49 2.29 -6.87
C CYS A 117 -11.97 0.93 -6.40
N GLU A 118 -10.65 0.76 -6.47
CA GLU A 118 -9.98 -0.51 -6.24
C GLU A 118 -8.77 -0.33 -5.31
N ASP A 119 -8.51 -1.37 -4.53
CA ASP A 119 -7.31 -1.44 -3.71
C ASP A 119 -6.08 -1.64 -4.59
N ARG A 120 -5.06 -0.79 -4.40
CA ARG A 120 -3.81 -0.78 -5.17
C ARG A 120 -2.74 -1.66 -4.55
N ARG A 121 -2.98 -2.22 -3.37
CA ARG A 121 -2.09 -3.17 -2.69
C ARG A 121 -2.84 -4.45 -2.36
N SER A 122 -2.14 -5.57 -2.44
CA SER A 122 -2.72 -6.88 -2.10
C SER A 122 -2.88 -7.13 -0.60
N ASP A 123 -2.33 -6.26 0.26
CA ASP A 123 -2.42 -6.37 1.73
C ASP A 123 -3.40 -5.37 2.35
N CYS A 124 -4.25 -4.73 1.54
CA CYS A 124 -5.20 -3.72 2.02
C CYS A 124 -6.18 -4.27 3.07
N GLU A 125 -6.67 -5.50 2.93
CA GLU A 125 -7.52 -6.15 3.93
C GLU A 125 -6.80 -6.31 5.29
N GLU A 126 -5.53 -6.71 5.27
CA GLU A 126 -4.72 -6.85 6.48
C GLU A 126 -4.45 -5.50 7.13
N LEU A 127 -4.13 -4.47 6.33
CA LEU A 127 -3.93 -3.11 6.81
C LEU A 127 -5.22 -2.52 7.41
N ALA A 128 -6.38 -2.77 6.78
CA ALA A 128 -7.67 -2.38 7.31
C ALA A 128 -7.98 -3.09 8.64
N ALA A 129 -7.71 -4.40 8.73
CA ALA A 129 -7.85 -5.18 9.96
C ALA A 129 -6.94 -4.69 11.09
N LYS A 130 -5.76 -4.13 10.77
CA LYS A 130 -4.87 -3.44 11.72
C LYS A 130 -5.31 -2.02 12.07
N ASN A 131 -6.50 -1.61 11.62
CA ASN A 131 -7.08 -0.28 11.80
C ASN A 131 -6.18 0.84 11.23
N CYS A 132 -5.45 0.57 10.14
CA CYS A 132 -4.57 1.57 9.53
C CYS A 132 -5.35 2.67 8.81
N CYS A 133 -6.57 2.39 8.34
CA CYS A 133 -7.47 3.37 7.73
C CYS A 133 -7.77 4.57 8.64
N ASN A 134 -7.83 4.36 9.95
CA ASN A 134 -8.21 5.37 10.94
C ASN A 134 -7.03 5.93 11.74
N LYS A 135 -5.78 5.65 11.33
CA LYS A 135 -4.60 6.25 11.97
C LYS A 135 -4.28 7.56 11.27
N ALA A 136 -4.25 8.67 12.01
CA ALA A 136 -3.96 10.00 11.45
C ALA A 136 -2.70 10.05 10.57
N THR A 137 -1.66 9.30 10.93
CA THR A 137 -0.40 9.24 10.14
C THR A 137 -0.47 8.40 8.88
N MET A 138 -1.51 7.59 8.70
CA MET A 138 -1.67 6.65 7.60
C MET A 138 -2.95 6.88 6.79
N GLU A 139 -3.93 7.62 7.32
CA GLU A 139 -5.26 7.78 6.73
C GLU A 139 -5.20 8.21 5.27
N ALA A 140 -4.46 9.29 4.96
CA ALA A 140 -4.32 9.77 3.59
C ALA A 140 -3.72 8.70 2.67
N ARG A 141 -2.69 8.00 3.14
CA ARG A 141 -2.01 6.95 2.37
C ARG A 141 -2.89 5.72 2.18
N MET A 142 -3.72 5.40 3.18
CA MET A 142 -4.67 4.30 3.13
C MET A 142 -5.85 4.61 2.22
N LYS A 143 -6.36 5.84 2.18
CA LYS A 143 -7.39 6.25 1.20
C LYS A 143 -6.84 6.23 -0.24
N GLU A 144 -5.56 6.53 -0.42
CA GLU A 144 -4.92 6.49 -1.73
C GLU A 144 -4.66 5.04 -2.21
N LEU A 145 -4.17 4.18 -1.32
CA LEU A 145 -3.72 2.83 -1.67
C LEU A 145 -4.79 1.76 -1.48
N CYS A 146 -5.70 1.95 -0.54
CA CYS A 146 -6.67 0.97 -0.10
C CYS A 146 -8.08 1.58 0.01
N PRO A 147 -8.57 2.33 -1.01
CA PRO A 147 -9.82 3.05 -0.88
C PRO A 147 -11.01 2.12 -0.66
N LYS A 148 -10.99 0.93 -1.27
CA LYS A 148 -12.06 -0.05 -1.14
C LYS A 148 -12.03 -0.70 0.24
N SER A 149 -10.87 -1.20 0.68
CA SER A 149 -10.71 -1.79 2.01
C SER A 149 -10.97 -0.79 3.14
N CYS A 150 -10.71 0.50 2.94
CA CYS A 150 -10.99 1.55 3.92
C CYS A 150 -12.38 2.19 3.78
N GLY A 151 -13.20 1.75 2.81
CA GLY A 151 -14.56 2.28 2.60
C GLY A 151 -14.58 3.75 2.19
N SER A 152 -13.55 4.24 1.50
CA SER A 152 -13.48 5.61 0.98
C SER A 152 -13.86 5.72 -0.49
N CYS A 153 -14.46 4.68 -1.06
CA CYS A 153 -15.15 4.77 -2.35
C CYS A 153 -16.43 5.60 -2.17
N THR A 154 -16.57 6.68 -2.95
CA THR A 154 -17.79 7.49 -3.04
C THR A 154 -18.57 7.14 -4.29
#